data_AF-A0A7Y7NWD5-F1
#
_entry.id   AF-A0A7Y7NWD5-F1
#
_cell.length_a   1.000
_cell.length_b   1.000
_cell.length_c   1.000
_cell.angle_alpha   90.00
_cell.angle_beta   90.00
_cell.angle_gamma   90.00
#
_symmetry.space_group_name_H-M   'P 1'
#
loop_
_entity.id
_entity.type
_entity.pdbx_description
1 polymer ?
#
loop_
_entity_poly.entity_id
_entity_poly.type
_entity_poly.pdbx_seq_one_letter_code
_entity_poly.pdbx_strand_id
1 'polypeptide(L)'
;YTYQWLPATGLSNDTIGDPWAHPTQTTTYYLHLNKYLETIDSITVFVKDCSEQPANELIIINAFTPNNDGVNDVFNIKGSHIKEINATIFNRWGQELYTWDEITGGWNGKYKGKEVSAGTYFYVITVVYNNGSIKEKKGALELIR
;
A
#
# COMPACT_ATOMS: atom_id res chain seq x y z
N TYR A 1 -17.49 -24.61 -40.00
CA TYR A 1 -17.44 -24.09 -38.63
C TYR A 1 -17.87 -22.66 -38.71
N THR A 2 -18.84 -22.24 -37.90
CA THR A 2 -19.12 -20.82 -37.65
C THR A 2 -18.56 -20.50 -36.27
N TYR A 3 -17.79 -19.42 -36.20
CA TYR A 3 -17.23 -18.89 -34.96
C TYR A 3 -18.06 -17.67 -34.55
N GLN A 4 -18.30 -17.53 -33.26
CA GLN A 4 -18.86 -16.31 -32.70
C GLN A 4 -18.28 -16.10 -31.30
N TRP A 5 -17.58 -14.99 -31.11
CA TRP A 5 -17.04 -14.57 -29.82
C TRP A 5 -17.93 -13.52 -29.16
N LEU A 6 -18.13 -13.64 -27.84
CA LEU A 6 -18.89 -12.66 -27.06
C LEU A 6 -18.18 -12.35 -25.73
N PRO A 7 -18.09 -11.08 -25.31
CA PRO A 7 -18.50 -9.87 -26.04
C PRO A 7 -17.59 -9.59 -27.25
N ALA A 8 -18.08 -8.87 -28.27
CA ALA A 8 -17.25 -8.47 -29.42
C ALA A 8 -16.28 -7.31 -29.08
N THR A 9 -16.55 -6.57 -27.99
CA THR A 9 -15.77 -5.40 -27.60
C THR A 9 -14.29 -5.74 -27.38
N GLY A 10 -13.40 -4.98 -28.00
CA GLY A 10 -11.97 -5.19 -27.91
C GLY A 10 -11.43 -6.32 -28.80
N LEU A 11 -12.28 -7.03 -29.55
CA LEU A 11 -11.84 -8.01 -30.55
C LEU A 11 -11.65 -7.35 -31.92
N SER A 12 -10.69 -7.85 -32.70
CA SER A 12 -10.49 -7.41 -34.09
C SER A 12 -11.60 -7.87 -35.03
N ASN A 13 -12.16 -9.06 -34.77
CA ASN A 13 -13.30 -9.65 -35.50
C ASN A 13 -13.89 -10.79 -34.67
N ASP A 14 -15.16 -10.74 -34.32
CA ASP A 14 -15.82 -11.72 -33.46
C ASP A 14 -16.27 -13.01 -34.17
N THR A 15 -16.06 -13.13 -35.49
CA THR A 15 -16.54 -14.26 -36.31
C THR A 15 -15.44 -15.16 -36.90
N ILE A 16 -14.19 -14.97 -36.46
CA ILE A 16 -13.03 -15.77 -36.87
C ILE A 16 -12.49 -16.64 -35.73
N GLY A 17 -11.67 -17.63 -36.06
CA GLY A 17 -11.11 -18.56 -35.07
C GLY A 17 -10.03 -17.95 -34.17
N ASP A 18 -9.35 -16.90 -34.63
CA ASP A 18 -8.14 -16.32 -34.03
C ASP A 18 -8.17 -14.77 -33.99
N PRO A 19 -9.14 -14.16 -33.31
CA PRO A 19 -9.18 -12.71 -33.17
C PRO A 19 -8.05 -12.17 -32.30
N TRP A 20 -7.63 -10.93 -32.59
CA TRP A 20 -6.77 -10.17 -31.70
C TRP A 20 -7.64 -9.51 -30.62
N ALA A 21 -7.31 -9.72 -29.35
CA ALA A 21 -8.03 -9.15 -28.21
C ALA A 21 -7.24 -8.00 -27.56
N HIS A 22 -7.87 -6.84 -27.47
CA HIS A 22 -7.38 -5.61 -26.82
C HIS A 22 -8.47 -4.99 -25.92
N PRO A 23 -8.99 -5.71 -24.92
CA PRO A 23 -9.96 -5.13 -23.98
C PRO A 23 -9.31 -4.06 -23.11
N THR A 24 -10.10 -3.08 -22.67
CA THR A 24 -9.64 -2.02 -21.73
C THR A 24 -9.80 -2.41 -20.26
N GLN A 25 -10.52 -3.48 -19.98
CA GLN A 25 -10.72 -4.05 -18.63
C GLN A 25 -10.62 -5.57 -18.70
N THR A 26 -10.35 -6.23 -17.57
CA THR A 26 -10.30 -7.70 -17.53
C THR A 26 -11.61 -8.26 -18.06
N THR A 27 -11.54 -9.05 -19.13
CA THR A 27 -12.70 -9.49 -19.90
C THR A 27 -12.62 -11.00 -20.15
N THR A 28 -13.71 -11.71 -19.89
CA THR A 28 -13.88 -13.11 -20.29
C THR A 28 -14.65 -13.15 -21.60
N TYR A 29 -14.03 -13.74 -22.62
CA TYR A 29 -14.63 -13.99 -23.92
C TYR A 29 -15.11 -15.44 -24.00
N TYR A 30 -16.29 -15.64 -24.59
CA TYR A 30 -16.89 -16.94 -24.84
C TYR A 30 -16.92 -17.20 -26.34
N LEU A 31 -16.34 -18.32 -26.79
CA LEU A 31 -16.41 -18.80 -28.16
C LEU A 31 -17.58 -19.76 -28.32
N HIS A 32 -18.55 -19.40 -29.15
CA HIS A 32 -19.56 -20.30 -29.67
C HIS A 32 -19.08 -20.88 -31.00
N LEU A 33 -18.82 -22.19 -31.02
CA LEU A 33 -18.46 -22.93 -32.22
C LEU A 33 -19.66 -23.76 -32.68
N ASN A 34 -20.07 -23.60 -33.94
CA ASN A 34 -21.07 -24.47 -34.55
C ASN A 34 -20.51 -25.17 -35.80
N LYS A 35 -20.45 -26.50 -35.75
CA LYS A 35 -20.10 -27.36 -36.89
C LYS A 35 -21.21 -28.38 -37.16
N TYR A 36 -21.72 -28.99 -36.11
CA TYR A 36 -22.79 -29.98 -36.10
C TYR A 36 -23.63 -29.88 -34.81
N LEU A 37 -22.98 -29.56 -33.69
CA LEU A 37 -23.58 -29.18 -32.41
C LEU A 37 -22.92 -27.89 -31.94
N GLU A 38 -23.65 -27.13 -31.13
CA GLU A 38 -23.10 -25.95 -30.46
C GLU A 38 -22.16 -26.38 -29.34
N THR A 39 -20.97 -25.80 -29.32
CA THR A 39 -19.99 -25.96 -28.23
C THR A 39 -19.53 -24.58 -27.81
N ILE A 40 -19.41 -24.38 -26.50
CA ILE A 40 -18.96 -23.12 -25.92
C ILE A 40 -17.66 -23.37 -25.17
N ASP A 41 -16.67 -22.52 -25.40
CA ASP A 41 -15.43 -22.45 -24.62
C ASP A 41 -15.15 -21.00 -24.22
N SER A 42 -14.20 -20.75 -23.33
CA SER A 42 -13.92 -19.39 -22.85
C SER A 42 -12.45 -19.11 -22.60
N ILE A 43 -12.09 -17.83 -22.69
CA ILE A 43 -10.76 -17.32 -22.31
C ILE A 43 -10.90 -16.00 -21.55
N THR A 44 -10.11 -15.83 -20.50
CA THR A 44 -10.04 -14.56 -19.75
C THR A 44 -8.76 -13.82 -20.09
N VAL A 45 -8.91 -12.56 -20.54
CA VAL A 45 -7.80 -11.63 -20.74
C VAL A 45 -7.75 -10.71 -19.53
N PHE A 46 -6.68 -10.83 -18.73
CA PHE A 46 -6.44 -9.97 -17.58
C PHE A 46 -5.82 -8.65 -18.02
N VAL A 47 -6.50 -7.55 -17.74
CA VAL A 47 -5.97 -6.20 -17.93
C VAL A 47 -5.58 -5.67 -16.56
N LYS A 48 -4.28 -5.40 -16.40
CA LYS A 48 -3.76 -4.72 -15.22
C LYS A 48 -4.09 -3.24 -15.35
N ASP A 49 -4.87 -2.71 -14.42
CA ASP A 49 -5.06 -1.27 -14.31
C ASP A 49 -3.76 -0.63 -13.81
N CYS A 50 -3.11 0.15 -14.68
CA CYS A 50 -1.90 0.91 -14.33
C CYS A 50 -2.24 2.32 -13.82
N SER A 51 -3.52 2.68 -13.74
CA SER A 51 -3.99 3.95 -13.14
C SER A 51 -4.08 3.88 -11.62
N GLU A 52 -4.01 2.68 -11.03
CA GLU A 52 -3.74 2.53 -9.60
C GLU A 52 -2.36 3.12 -9.31
N GLN A 53 -2.34 4.33 -8.74
CA GLN A 53 -1.14 4.92 -8.15
C GLN A 53 -0.51 3.87 -7.23
N PRO A 54 0.84 3.76 -7.19
CA PRO A 54 1.50 2.85 -6.26
C PRO A 54 0.89 3.07 -4.87
N ALA A 55 0.47 1.98 -4.23
CA ALA A 55 -0.25 2.06 -2.97
C ALA A 55 0.53 2.95 -1.99
N ASN A 56 -0.18 3.83 -1.29
CA ASN A 56 0.37 4.67 -0.25
C ASN A 56 1.08 3.82 0.82
N GLU A 57 2.40 3.69 0.70
CA GLU A 57 3.22 2.82 1.52
C GLU A 57 3.67 3.57 2.78
N LEU A 58 3.58 2.88 3.92
CA LEU A 58 3.99 3.42 5.22
C LEU A 58 4.69 2.31 6.00
N ILE A 59 5.95 2.53 6.30
CA ILE A 59 6.84 1.61 7.02
C ILE A 59 7.15 2.25 8.37
N ILE A 60 6.79 1.54 9.43
CA ILE A 60 7.00 1.94 10.83
C ILE A 60 7.69 0.78 11.51
N ILE A 61 8.84 1.03 12.13
CA ILE A 61 9.55 0.03 12.94
C ILE A 61 8.82 -0.15 14.28
N ASN A 62 8.89 -1.33 14.87
CA ASN A 62 8.28 -1.61 16.18
C ASN A 62 9.27 -1.57 17.34
N ALA A 63 10.58 -1.46 17.05
CA ALA A 63 11.63 -1.37 18.04
C ALA A 63 12.79 -0.52 17.53
N PHE A 64 13.50 0.16 18.44
CA PHE A 64 14.67 0.98 18.12
C PHE A 64 15.68 0.97 19.28
N THR A 65 16.96 1.17 18.94
CA THR A 65 18.12 1.06 19.84
C THR A 65 18.94 2.34 19.73
N PRO A 66 18.67 3.38 20.52
CA PRO A 66 19.40 4.65 20.47
C PRO A 66 20.80 4.52 21.12
N ASN A 67 21.67 3.72 20.52
CA ASN A 67 23.03 3.41 20.99
C ASN A 67 24.13 4.09 20.14
N ASN A 68 23.72 4.86 19.11
CA ASN A 68 24.57 5.62 18.20
C ASN A 68 25.48 4.73 17.32
N ASP A 69 24.98 3.56 16.90
CA ASP A 69 25.66 2.67 15.95
C ASP A 69 25.23 2.88 14.47
N GLY A 70 24.26 3.78 14.24
CA GLY A 70 23.69 4.08 12.93
C GLY A 70 22.51 3.21 12.52
N VAL A 71 22.13 2.22 13.34
CA VAL A 71 21.09 1.23 13.05
C VAL A 71 19.92 1.41 14.01
N ASN A 72 18.78 1.86 13.48
CA ASN A 72 17.55 2.09 14.26
C ASN A 72 17.78 2.94 15.52
N ASP A 73 18.63 3.96 15.45
CA ASP A 73 18.87 4.90 16.55
C ASP A 73 17.69 5.84 16.81
N VAL A 74 16.84 6.02 15.80
CA VAL A 74 15.72 6.96 15.80
C VAL A 74 14.48 6.22 15.34
N PHE A 75 13.41 6.31 16.12
CA PHE A 75 12.08 5.95 15.68
C PHE A 75 11.56 7.02 14.72
N ASN A 76 11.54 6.69 13.42
CA ASN A 76 11.02 7.54 12.36
C ASN A 76 10.07 6.76 11.45
N ILE A 77 9.45 7.48 10.52
CA ILE A 77 8.47 6.94 9.59
C ILE A 77 9.08 7.00 8.19
N LYS A 78 8.97 5.91 7.43
CA LYS A 78 9.35 5.87 6.02
C LYS A 78 8.10 5.62 5.18
N GLY A 79 8.02 6.21 4.00
CA GLY A 79 6.89 6.01 3.10
C GLY A 79 6.98 6.83 1.84
N SER A 80 6.02 6.60 0.94
CA SER A 80 5.92 7.27 -0.35
C SER A 80 4.70 8.20 -0.40
N HIS A 81 4.79 9.25 -1.22
CA HIS A 81 3.71 10.20 -1.48
C HIS A 81 3.14 10.91 -0.24
N ILE A 82 3.94 11.01 0.83
CA ILE A 82 3.57 11.71 2.06
C ILE A 82 3.66 13.21 1.82
N LYS A 83 2.57 13.91 2.09
CA LYS A 83 2.47 15.36 2.03
C LYS A 83 2.75 15.99 3.40
N GLU A 84 2.10 15.49 4.43
CA GLU A 84 2.18 16.00 5.80
C GLU A 84 2.16 14.83 6.79
N ILE A 85 2.83 14.97 7.93
CA ILE A 85 2.74 14.04 9.05
C ILE A 85 2.47 14.78 10.36
N ASN A 86 1.87 14.06 11.30
CA ASN A 86 1.83 14.46 12.70
C ASN A 86 1.99 13.20 13.54
N ALA A 87 3.03 13.15 14.36
CA ALA A 87 3.37 11.97 15.13
C ALA A 87 3.63 12.33 16.59
N THR A 88 3.15 11.48 17.48
CA THR A 88 3.24 11.69 18.93
C THR A 88 3.59 10.39 19.64
N ILE A 89 4.54 10.46 20.57
CA ILE A 89 4.97 9.37 21.45
C ILE A 89 4.39 9.56 22.84
N PHE A 90 3.90 8.47 23.41
CA PHE A 90 3.34 8.40 24.75
C PHE A 90 4.07 7.35 25.59
N ASN A 91 4.15 7.59 26.90
CA ASN A 91 4.50 6.55 27.85
C ASN A 91 3.30 5.66 28.22
N ARG A 92 3.53 4.67 29.08
CA ARG A 92 2.51 3.70 29.53
C ARG A 92 1.34 4.32 30.31
N TRP A 93 1.48 5.55 30.79
CA TRP A 93 0.43 6.28 31.50
C TRP A 93 -0.34 7.25 30.59
N GLY A 94 -0.07 7.25 29.27
CA GLY A 94 -0.71 8.14 28.32
C GLY A 94 -0.15 9.57 28.32
N GLN A 95 0.97 9.82 29.01
CA GLN A 95 1.63 11.12 28.96
C GLN A 95 2.42 11.25 27.66
N GLU A 96 2.21 12.37 26.98
CA GLU A 96 2.98 12.76 25.81
C GLU A 96 4.45 13.04 26.18
N LEU A 97 5.36 12.42 25.43
CA LEU A 97 6.80 12.59 25.57
C LEU A 97 7.40 13.39 24.42
N TYR A 98 6.92 13.19 23.20
CA TYR A 98 7.54 13.79 22.02
C TYR A 98 6.53 13.90 20.88
N THR A 99 6.62 14.98 20.12
CA THR A 99 5.85 15.16 18.88
C THR A 99 6.73 15.73 17.78
N TRP A 100 6.43 15.35 16.54
CA TRP A 100 7.06 15.90 15.35
C TRP A 100 6.10 15.87 14.16
N ASP A 101 6.32 16.77 13.21
CA ASP A 101 5.53 17.00 12.00
C ASP A 101 6.38 17.00 10.71
N GLU A 102 7.70 17.01 10.83
CA GLU A 102 8.62 16.89 9.70
C GLU A 102 8.78 15.44 9.25
N ILE A 103 8.65 15.16 7.96
CA ILE A 103 8.75 13.80 7.38
C ILE A 103 10.09 13.13 7.72
N THR A 104 11.17 13.91 7.78
CA THR A 104 12.52 13.43 8.15
C THR A 104 12.77 13.40 9.67
N GLY A 105 11.79 13.81 10.47
CA GLY A 105 11.86 13.83 11.92
C GLY A 105 11.70 12.44 12.54
N GLY A 106 11.87 12.38 13.86
CA GLY A 106 11.73 11.15 14.62
C GLY A 106 12.18 11.29 16.06
N TRP A 107 11.92 10.26 16.85
CA TRP A 107 12.22 10.23 18.27
C TRP A 107 13.43 9.37 18.59
N ASN A 108 14.40 9.94 19.33
CA ASN A 108 15.65 9.28 19.71
C ASN A 108 15.63 8.75 21.17
N GLY A 109 14.46 8.60 21.79
CA GLY A 109 14.38 8.10 23.16
C GLY A 109 14.71 9.12 24.25
N LYS A 110 14.61 10.43 23.95
CA LYS A 110 14.80 11.50 24.93
C LYS A 110 13.48 12.21 25.25
N TYR A 111 13.31 12.58 26.52
CA TYR A 111 12.25 13.45 27.01
C TYR A 111 12.87 14.60 27.80
N LYS A 112 12.58 15.85 27.41
CA LYS A 112 13.15 17.06 28.04
C LYS A 112 14.68 17.01 28.15
N GLY A 113 15.33 16.52 27.09
CA GLY A 113 16.79 16.40 27.01
C GLY A 113 17.41 15.21 27.76
N LYS A 114 16.62 14.45 28.52
CA LYS A 114 17.08 13.26 29.27
C LYS A 114 16.62 11.98 28.60
N GLU A 115 17.44 10.94 28.69
CA GLU A 115 17.08 9.60 28.24
C GLU A 115 15.93 9.02 29.08
N VAL A 116 14.91 8.47 28.42
CA VAL A 116 13.80 7.77 29.09
C VAL A 116 14.11 6.29 29.25
N SER A 117 13.61 5.59 30.26
CA SER A 117 13.95 4.17 30.49
C SER A 117 13.65 3.24 29.30
N ALA A 118 14.40 2.14 29.17
CA ALA A 118 14.06 1.07 28.24
C ALA A 118 12.68 0.48 28.54
N GLY A 119 12.01 0.01 27.50
CA GLY A 119 10.69 -0.62 27.57
C GLY A 119 9.71 -0.10 26.51
N THR A 120 8.44 -0.38 26.76
CA THR A 120 7.36 -0.16 25.80
C THR A 120 6.75 1.23 25.91
N TYR A 121 6.68 1.90 24.76
CA TYR A 121 6.04 3.19 24.50
C TYR A 121 4.92 3.01 23.48
N PHE A 122 4.14 4.05 23.25
CA PHE A 122 3.05 4.04 22.28
C PHE A 122 3.18 5.21 21.32
N TYR A 123 2.78 5.01 20.07
CA TYR A 123 2.74 6.09 19.09
C TYR A 123 1.33 6.28 18.53
N VAL A 124 1.02 7.52 18.16
CA VAL A 124 -0.09 7.88 17.28
C VAL A 124 0.49 8.71 16.15
N ILE A 125 0.24 8.29 14.92
CA ILE A 125 0.80 8.89 13.71
C ILE A 125 -0.34 9.12 12.73
N THR A 126 -0.50 10.35 12.27
CA THR A 126 -1.42 10.73 11.20
C THR A 126 -0.61 11.17 9.99
N VAL A 127 -0.97 10.67 8.81
CA VAL A 127 -0.31 10.96 7.54
C VAL A 127 -1.34 11.48 6.55
N VAL A 128 -1.03 12.60 5.89
CA VAL A 128 -1.76 13.09 4.72
C VAL A 128 -0.92 12.80 3.49
N TYR A 129 -1.50 12.15 2.49
CA TYR A 129 -0.82 11.85 1.22
C TYR A 129 -1.08 12.93 0.17
N ASN A 130 -0.27 12.96 -0.89
CA ASN A 130 -0.38 13.92 -1.98
C ASN A 130 -1.75 13.90 -2.69
N ASN A 131 -2.45 12.77 -2.66
CA ASN A 131 -3.81 12.62 -3.20
C ASN A 131 -4.91 13.10 -2.22
N GLY A 132 -4.54 13.67 -1.08
CA GLY A 132 -5.47 14.13 -0.03
C GLY A 132 -6.01 13.04 0.89
N SER A 133 -5.69 11.76 0.65
CA SER A 133 -6.08 10.69 1.56
C SER A 133 -5.34 10.78 2.89
N ILE A 134 -6.03 10.41 3.97
CA ILE A 134 -5.51 10.46 5.34
C ILE A 134 -5.41 9.05 5.89
N LYS A 135 -4.31 8.74 6.59
CA LYS A 135 -4.09 7.45 7.25
C LYS A 135 -3.59 7.67 8.66
N GLU A 136 -4.27 7.04 9.62
CA GLU A 136 -3.86 7.00 11.01
C GLU A 136 -3.23 5.64 11.33
N LYS A 137 -2.14 5.65 12.11
CA LYS A 137 -1.49 4.48 12.66
C LYS A 137 -1.23 4.66 14.15
N LYS A 138 -1.56 3.61 14.90
CA LYS A 138 -1.35 3.51 16.34
C LYS A 138 -0.68 2.18 16.63
N GLY A 139 0.21 2.16 17.62
CA GLY A 139 0.92 0.94 17.96
C GLY A 139 1.83 1.08 19.17
N ALA A 140 2.39 -0.06 19.57
CA ALA A 140 3.45 -0.12 20.57
C ALA A 140 4.82 0.04 19.88
N LEU A 141 5.75 0.65 20.61
CA LEU A 141 7.15 0.84 20.22
C LEU A 141 8.04 0.39 21.37
N GLU A 142 8.96 -0.52 21.11
CA GLU A 142 9.93 -0.97 22.10
C GLU A 142 11.23 -0.15 22.01
N LEU A 143 11.65 0.44 23.13
CA LEU A 143 12.95 1.09 23.27
C LEU A 143 13.91 0.12 23.98
N ILE A 144 14.98 -0.25 23.30
CA ILE A 144 15.99 -1.19 23.79
C ILE A 144 17.29 -0.43 24.10
N ARG A 145 18.03 -0.85 25.13
CA ARG A 145 19.37 -0.34 25.48
C ARG A 145 20.31 -1.49 25.83
#